data_AF-W1YTK3-F1
#
_entry.id   AF-W1YTK3-F1
#
_cell.length_a   1.000
_cell.length_b   1.000
_cell.length_c   1.000
_cell.angle_alpha   90.00
_cell.angle_beta   90.00
_cell.angle_gamma   90.00
#
_symmetry.space_group_name_H-M   'P 1'
#
loop_
_entity.id
_entity.type
_entity.pdbx_description
1 polymer ?
#
loop_
_entity_poly.entity_id
_entity_poly.type
_entity_poly.pdbx_seq_one_letter_code
_entity_poly.pdbx_strand_id
1 'polypeptide(L)'
;VFLYRDPKGRLTASMRLPAMKVGQIGYVEVINTTNFGCFVEVGTERGIFMPHAEMRGRPQVGEKVWVRLYTDKSGRLAVSMDVDDEMRRASKAAT
;
A
#
# COMPACT_ATOMS: atom_id res chain seq x y z
N VAL A 1 -2.94 9.46 -13.82
CA VAL A 1 -1.65 10.01 -13.33
C VAL A 1 -1.65 9.91 -11.82
N PHE A 2 -0.57 9.40 -11.22
CA PHE A 2 -0.41 9.26 -9.77
C PHE A 2 0.58 10.31 -9.25
N LEU A 3 0.21 11.06 -8.21
CA LEU A 3 1.01 12.16 -7.67
C LEU A 3 1.57 11.78 -6.30
N TYR A 4 2.88 11.89 -6.11
CA TYR A 4 3.55 11.57 -4.85
C TYR A 4 4.70 12.53 -4.59
N ARG A 5 5.24 12.53 -3.36
CA ARG A 5 6.45 13.29 -3.05
C ARG A 5 7.67 12.39 -3.12
N ASP A 6 8.68 12.80 -3.86
CA ASP A 6 9.97 12.13 -3.84
C ASP A 6 10.67 12.32 -2.48
N PRO A 7 11.74 11.56 -2.18
CA PRO A 7 12.53 11.75 -0.97
C PRO A 7 13.14 13.16 -0.81
N LYS A 8 13.18 13.97 -1.88
CA LYS A 8 13.61 15.38 -1.87
C LYS A 8 12.42 16.34 -1.64
N GLY A 9 11.24 15.82 -1.30
CA GLY A 9 10.02 16.57 -1.04
C GLY A 9 9.33 17.14 -2.29
N ARG A 10 9.83 16.87 -3.49
CA ARG A 10 9.28 17.39 -4.75
C ARG A 10 8.04 16.62 -5.15
N LEU A 11 7.05 17.35 -5.63
CA LEU A 11 5.82 16.79 -6.16
C LEU A 11 6.12 16.16 -7.52
N THR A 12 5.96 14.84 -7.61
CA THR A 12 6.27 14.05 -8.81
C THR A 12 5.02 13.32 -9.26
N ALA A 13 4.83 13.27 -10.58
CA ALA A 13 3.75 12.51 -11.21
C ALA A 13 4.33 11.26 -11.88
N SER A 14 3.72 10.09 -11.68
CA SER A 14 3.99 8.88 -12.45
C SER A 14 2.79 8.48 -13.29
N MET A 15 3.06 7.98 -14.50
CA MET A 15 2.07 7.38 -15.39
C MET A 15 1.81 5.91 -15.04
N ARG A 16 2.68 5.28 -14.24
CA ARG A 16 2.46 3.92 -13.72
C ARG A 16 1.48 3.99 -12.57
N LEU A 17 0.22 3.73 -12.89
CA LEU A 17 -0.86 3.67 -11.93
C LEU A 17 -0.73 2.39 -11.08
N PRO A 18 -1.19 2.44 -9.82
CA PRO A 18 -1.32 1.23 -9.02
C PRO A 18 -2.19 0.20 -9.76
N ALA A 19 -1.77 -1.06 -9.73
CA ALA A 19 -2.57 -2.18 -10.23
C ALA A 19 -3.83 -2.43 -9.39
N MET A 20 -3.89 -1.84 -8.19
CA MET A 20 -5.00 -1.95 -7.23
C MET A 20 -5.86 -0.69 -7.20
N LYS A 21 -7.17 -0.86 -7.01
CA LYS A 21 -8.11 0.24 -6.74
C LYS A 21 -8.18 0.57 -5.25
N VAL A 22 -8.58 1.80 -4.92
CA VAL A 22 -8.87 2.18 -3.53
C VAL A 22 -9.97 1.28 -2.97
N GLY A 23 -9.76 0.76 -1.75
CA GLY A 23 -10.62 -0.23 -1.09
C GLY A 23 -10.39 -1.68 -1.53
N GLN A 24 -9.50 -1.92 -2.50
CA GLN A 24 -9.14 -3.28 -2.91
C GLN A 24 -8.02 -3.83 -2.02
N ILE A 25 -8.10 -5.12 -1.71
CA ILE A 25 -7.02 -5.88 -1.08
C ILE A 25 -6.11 -6.49 -2.15
N GLY A 26 -4.81 -6.54 -1.87
CA GLY A 26 -3.83 -7.26 -2.67
C GLY A 26 -2.79 -7.94 -1.79
N TYR A 27 -2.20 -8.99 -2.34
CA TYR A 27 -1.05 -9.68 -1.74
C TYR A 27 0.21 -9.18 -2.43
N VAL A 28 1.00 -8.40 -1.71
CA VAL A 28 2.08 -7.57 -2.27
C VAL A 28 3.38 -7.80 -1.54
N GLU A 29 4.50 -7.59 -2.22
CA GLU A 29 5.83 -7.73 -1.66
C GLU A 29 6.34 -6.42 -1.05
N VAL A 30 7.00 -6.48 0.09
CA VAL A 30 7.69 -5.35 0.70
C VAL A 30 9.02 -5.12 -0.03
N ILE A 31 9.16 -3.98 -0.70
CA ILE A 31 10.35 -3.65 -1.50
C ILE A 31 11.38 -2.83 -0.73
N ASN A 32 10.96 -2.14 0.32
CA ASN A 32 11.85 -1.32 1.13
C ASN A 32 11.27 -1.06 2.53
N THR A 33 12.12 -0.98 3.55
CA THR A 33 11.73 -0.62 4.93
C THR A 33 12.47 0.64 5.35
N THR A 34 11.80 1.48 6.14
CA THR A 34 12.32 2.75 6.64
C THR A 34 11.94 2.92 8.10
N ASN A 35 12.50 3.93 8.78
CA ASN A 35 12.17 4.20 10.18
C ASN A 35 10.72 4.67 10.41
N PHE A 36 10.00 5.05 9.35
CA PHE A 36 8.64 5.61 9.42
C PHE A 36 7.56 4.67 8.88
N GLY A 37 7.96 3.58 8.21
CA GLY A 37 7.08 2.81 7.33
C GLY A 37 7.84 1.84 6.45
N CYS A 38 7.12 1.14 5.60
CA CYS A 38 7.70 0.38 4.50
C CYS A 38 7.01 0.71 3.17
N PHE A 39 7.64 0.35 2.08
CA PHE A 39 7.09 0.48 0.73
C PHE A 39 6.75 -0.90 0.19
N VAL A 40 5.59 -1.02 -0.44
CA VAL A 40 5.11 -2.28 -1.04
C VAL A 40 4.95 -2.13 -2.54
N GLU A 41 5.18 -3.23 -3.27
CA GLU A 41 5.03 -3.29 -4.72
C GLU A 41 3.56 -3.39 -5.13
N VAL A 42 3.05 -2.35 -5.78
CA VAL A 42 1.64 -2.29 -6.25
C VAL A 42 1.57 -1.94 -7.74
N GLY A 43 2.63 -2.19 -8.51
CA GLY A 43 2.74 -1.82 -9.92
C GLY A 43 3.09 -0.35 -10.16
N THR A 44 3.47 0.37 -9.10
CA THR A 44 3.93 1.77 -9.19
C THR A 44 5.46 1.80 -9.19
N GLU A 45 6.05 2.78 -9.85
CA GLU A 45 7.51 2.86 -10.04
C GLU A 45 8.34 2.90 -8.73
N ARG A 46 7.73 3.28 -7.61
CA ARG A 46 8.40 3.38 -6.31
C ARG A 46 7.71 2.60 -5.18
N GLY A 47 6.69 1.81 -5.52
CA GLY A 47 5.78 1.25 -4.54
C GLY A 47 4.93 2.30 -3.82
N ILE A 48 4.04 1.82 -2.97
CA ILE A 48 3.14 2.65 -2.16
C ILE A 48 3.57 2.58 -0.71
N PHE A 49 3.51 3.71 -0.01
CA PHE A 49 3.95 3.83 1.38
C PHE A 49 2.93 3.22 2.35
N MET A 50 3.45 2.45 3.30
CA MET A 50 2.75 1.87 4.43
C MET A 50 3.27 2.51 5.73
N PRO A 51 2.49 3.37 6.40
CA PRO A 51 2.88 3.95 7.68
C PRO A 51 2.96 2.90 8.79
N HIS A 52 3.85 3.08 9.78
CA HIS A 52 3.93 2.17 10.94
C HIS A 52 2.60 1.94 11.67
N ALA A 53 1.73 2.95 11.73
CA ALA A 53 0.42 2.85 12.37
C ALA A 53 -0.51 1.82 11.68
N GLU A 54 -0.26 1.55 10.40
CA GLU A 54 -1.05 0.64 9.57
C GLU A 54 -0.35 -0.71 9.35
N MET A 55 0.84 -0.91 9.94
CA MET A 55 1.61 -2.15 9.87
C MET A 55 1.20 -3.09 11.00
N ARG A 56 0.96 -4.36 10.66
CA ARG A 56 0.83 -5.44 11.66
C ARG A 56 2.17 -6.17 11.77
N GLY A 57 2.80 -6.07 12.93
CA GLY A 57 4.13 -6.64 13.16
C GLY A 57 5.26 -5.84 12.51
N ARG A 58 6.34 -6.53 12.10
CA ARG A 58 7.50 -5.93 11.43
C ARG A 58 7.82 -6.68 10.13
N PRO A 59 7.07 -6.38 9.04
CA PRO A 59 7.36 -6.91 7.72
C PRO A 59 8.82 -6.64 7.31
N GLN A 60 9.46 -7.64 6.73
CA GLN A 60 10.82 -7.52 6.20
C GLN A 60 10.81 -7.34 4.68
N VAL A 61 11.88 -6.78 4.13
CA VAL A 61 12.05 -6.68 2.67
C VAL A 61 12.03 -8.09 2.06
N GLY A 62 11.28 -8.25 0.97
CA GLY A 62 11.02 -9.54 0.31
C GLY A 62 9.85 -10.34 0.89
N GLU A 63 9.30 -9.93 2.04
CA GLU A 63 8.12 -10.56 2.61
C GLU A 63 6.85 -10.15 1.85
N LYS A 64 5.93 -11.11 1.67
CA LYS A 64 4.63 -10.84 1.06
C LYS A 64 3.55 -10.69 2.11
N VAL A 65 2.85 -9.57 2.06
CA VAL A 65 1.84 -9.17 3.03
C VAL A 65 0.52 -8.83 2.34
N TRP A 66 -0.58 -9.06 3.05
CA TRP A 66 -1.89 -8.60 2.62
C TRP A 66 -2.06 -7.13 2.98
N VAL A 67 -2.44 -6.32 1.99
CA VAL A 67 -2.69 -4.90 2.21
C VAL A 67 -3.96 -4.44 1.49
N ARG A 68 -4.61 -3.41 2.03
CA ARG A 68 -5.64 -2.64 1.33
C ARG A 68 -5.09 -1.29 0.90
N LEU A 69 -5.49 -0.83 -0.28
CA LEU A 69 -5.17 0.52 -0.75
C LEU A 69 -6.19 1.52 -0.23
N TYR A 70 -5.74 2.64 0.34
CA TYR A 70 -6.61 3.72 0.79
C TYR A 70 -6.04 5.10 0.43
N THR A 71 -6.89 6.12 0.55
CA THR A 71 -6.49 7.52 0.40
C THR A 71 -6.45 8.17 1.78
N ASP A 72 -5.31 8.74 2.15
CA ASP A 72 -5.15 9.43 3.42
C ASP A 72 -5.89 10.78 3.44
N LYS A 73 -5.93 11.43 4.61
CA LYS A 73 -6.57 12.75 4.77
C LYS A 73 -5.94 13.86 3.92
N SER A 74 -4.71 13.65 3.42
CA SER A 74 -4.00 14.58 2.55
C SER A 74 -4.23 14.32 1.05
N GLY A 75 -5.06 13.32 0.71
CA GLY A 75 -5.35 12.93 -0.68
C GLY A 75 -4.29 12.02 -1.30
N ARG A 76 -3.35 11.48 -0.53
CA ARG A 76 -2.28 10.60 -1.03
C ARG A 76 -2.69 9.13 -0.90
N LEU A 77 -2.22 8.30 -1.82
CA LEU A 77 -2.38 6.86 -1.69
C LEU A 77 -1.42 6.29 -0.65
N ALA A 78 -1.96 5.44 0.21
CA ALA A 78 -1.24 4.68 1.20
C ALA A 78 -1.84 3.28 1.29
N VAL A 79 -1.09 2.35 1.90
CA VAL A 79 -1.55 0.98 2.13
C VAL A 79 -1.64 0.68 3.62
N SER A 80 -2.52 -0.25 3.97
CA SER A 80 -2.71 -0.74 5.34
C SER A 80 -2.78 -2.26 5.39
N MET A 81 -2.15 -2.86 6.40
CA MET A 81 -2.29 -4.30 6.71
C MET A 81 -3.58 -4.60 7.48
N ASP A 82 -4.34 -3.58 7.87
CA ASP A 82 -5.67 -3.77 8.43
C ASP A 82 -6.66 -4.07 7.29
N VAL A 83 -6.80 -5.36 6.98
CA VAL A 83 -7.58 -5.87 5.84
C VAL A 83 -8.78 -6.70 6.27
N ASP A 84 -9.03 -6.86 7.58
CA ASP A 84 -9.99 -7.86 8.08
C ASP A 84 -11.41 -7.61 7.56
N ASP A 85 -11.84 -6.35 7.55
CA ASP A 85 -13.16 -5.95 7.08
C ASP A 85 -13.32 -6.12 5.58
N GLU A 86 -12.35 -5.66 4.78
CA GLU A 86 -12.36 -5.85 3.34
C GLU A 86 -12.25 -7.34 2.98
N MET A 87 -11.53 -8.15 3.74
CA MET A 87 -11.36 -9.58 3.49
C MET A 87 -12.66 -10.33 3.76
N ARG A 88 -13.40 -9.93 4.80
CA ARG A 88 -14.78 -10.38 5.05
C ARG A 88 -15.75 -9.97 3.95
N ARG A 89 -15.62 -8.76 3.39
CA ARG A 89 -16.47 -8.31 2.27
C ARG A 89 -16.14 -9.01 0.95
N ALA A 90 -14.87 -9.35 0.74
CA ALA A 90 -14.39 -10.03 -0.46
C ALA A 90 -14.66 -11.54 -0.43
N SER A 91 -14.86 -12.14 0.75
CA SER A 91 -15.15 -13.57 0.86
C SER A 91 -16.60 -13.87 0.44
N LYS A 92 -16.77 -14.92 -0.37
CA LYS A 92 -18.07 -15.56 -0.58
C LYS A 92 -18.24 -16.67 0.45
N ALA A 93 -19.45 -16.83 0.97
CA ALA A 93 -19.77 -17.98 1.80
C ALA A 93 -19.47 -19.27 1.01
N ALA A 94 -18.74 -20.20 1.62
CA ALA A 94 -18.57 -21.53 1.07
C ALA A 94 -19.96 -22.16 0.94
N THR A 95 -20.37 -22.48 -0.29
CA THR A 95 -21.60 -23.23 -0.60
C THR A 95 -21.27 -24.71 -0.66
#